data_AF-A0A7Y7RUB4-F1
#
_entry.id   AF-A0A7Y7RUB4-F1
#
_cell.length_a   1.000
_cell.length_b   1.000
_cell.length_c   1.000
_cell.angle_alpha   90.00
_cell.angle_beta   90.00
_cell.angle_gamma   90.00
#
_symmetry.space_group_name_H-M   'P 1'
#
loop_
_entity.id
_entity.type
_entity.pdbx_description
1 polymer ?
#
loop_
_entity_poly.entity_id
_entity_poly.type
_entity_poly.pdbx_seq_one_letter_code
_entity_poly.pdbx_strand_id
1 'polypeptide(L)'
;MKKFLVLDKSFLQGVSKRRIDELDNSYRLLMPEEMLYELSKGAPEDRAKWFYRLPSTVRPFELSRNHGYLLRYEKENLRSCGLPSLHVRTIDHAATENYRNPEFIVPTELSAVRDNRKSQVDEDVNYLFLLTRNIDKILPETRDIHPKDRKQVQENIEEKIASDEDFLKGAVNTIMSHPHPDSSEVDKSWISYRWLQVNLLFALDFWTRYTQEIDLTTESKQLERFRHDALDAGYLIVGIQEGAFATKEKKLIRWWNKIFPEGDLIQD
;
A
#
# COMPACT_ATOMS: atom_id res chain seq x y z
N MET A 1 11.17 -23.71 0.02
CA MET A 1 11.61 -22.30 0.01
C MET A 1 10.55 -21.51 0.77
N LYS A 2 10.92 -20.59 1.68
CA LYS A 2 9.92 -19.80 2.43
C LYS A 2 9.22 -18.82 1.47
N LYS A 3 7.89 -18.70 1.56
CA LYS A 3 7.15 -17.64 0.86
C LYS A 3 7.49 -16.27 1.46
N PHE A 4 7.31 -15.20 0.72
CA PHE A 4 7.40 -13.85 1.28
C PHE A 4 6.09 -13.47 1.98
N LEU A 5 6.17 -12.61 2.98
CA LEU A 5 5.03 -12.06 3.71
C LEU A 5 5.19 -10.55 3.83
N VAL A 6 4.27 -9.80 3.23
CA VAL A 6 4.27 -8.34 3.31
C VAL A 6 3.80 -7.92 4.70
N LEU A 7 4.58 -7.10 5.38
CA LEU A 7 4.22 -6.53 6.68
C LEU A 7 3.67 -5.12 6.53
N ASP A 8 2.56 -4.85 7.21
CA ASP A 8 2.06 -3.52 7.51
C ASP A 8 2.54 -3.07 8.91
N LYS A 9 2.74 -1.76 9.08
CA LYS A 9 3.02 -1.11 10.36
C LYS A 9 1.97 -1.46 11.43
N SER A 10 0.69 -1.50 11.09
CA SER A 10 -0.38 -1.82 12.05
C SER A 10 -0.16 -3.20 12.68
N PHE A 11 0.30 -4.18 11.88
CA PHE A 11 0.62 -5.52 12.35
C PHE A 11 1.87 -5.51 13.22
N LEU A 12 2.96 -4.88 12.74
CA LEU A 12 4.20 -4.78 13.50
C LEU A 12 3.96 -4.14 14.87
N GLN A 13 3.09 -3.14 14.97
CA GLN A 13 2.71 -2.46 16.21
C GLN A 13 1.68 -3.22 17.05
N GLY A 14 0.86 -4.06 16.43
CA GLY A 14 -0.21 -4.81 17.08
C GLY A 14 0.24 -6.12 17.73
N VAL A 15 1.34 -6.73 17.30
CA VAL A 15 1.76 -8.07 17.77
C VAL A 15 3.05 -8.08 18.59
N SER A 16 3.24 -9.15 19.38
CA SER A 16 4.47 -9.33 20.15
C SER A 16 5.69 -9.62 19.25
N LYS A 17 6.90 -9.32 19.73
CA LYS A 17 8.15 -9.72 19.04
C LYS A 17 8.20 -11.23 18.77
N ARG A 18 7.78 -12.05 19.74
CA ARG A 18 7.71 -13.51 19.58
C ARG A 18 6.86 -13.90 18.36
N ARG A 19 5.74 -13.21 18.13
CA ARG A 19 4.89 -13.47 16.96
C ARG A 19 5.59 -13.12 15.65
N ILE A 20 6.34 -12.03 15.60
CA ILE A 20 7.17 -11.68 14.42
C ILE A 20 8.24 -12.74 14.19
N ASP A 21 8.92 -13.21 15.25
CA ASP A 21 9.93 -14.27 15.14
C ASP A 21 9.32 -15.61 14.66
N GLU A 22 8.10 -15.96 15.12
CA GLU A 22 7.33 -17.11 14.61
C GLU A 22 7.01 -16.99 13.11
N LEU A 23 6.65 -15.80 12.64
CA LEU A 23 6.38 -15.55 11.22
C LEU A 23 7.67 -15.62 10.40
N ASP A 24 8.79 -15.07 10.88
CA ASP A 24 10.09 -15.20 10.20
C ASP A 24 10.54 -16.68 10.09
N ASN A 25 10.11 -17.55 11.00
CA ASN A 25 10.37 -18.99 10.88
C ASN A 25 9.62 -19.63 9.70
N SER A 26 8.45 -19.11 9.32
CA SER A 26 7.59 -19.67 8.26
C SER A 26 7.70 -18.93 6.93
N TYR A 27 7.98 -17.62 6.98
CA TYR A 27 8.01 -16.70 5.85
C TYR A 27 9.36 -15.98 5.77
N ARG A 28 9.63 -15.36 4.62
CA ARG A 28 10.57 -14.24 4.52
C ARG A 28 9.79 -12.95 4.68
N LEU A 29 10.11 -12.17 5.72
CA LEU A 29 9.44 -10.91 5.94
C LEU A 29 9.81 -9.93 4.82
N LEU A 30 8.80 -9.38 4.15
CA LEU A 30 8.96 -8.39 3.08
C LEU A 30 8.45 -7.06 3.63
N MET A 31 9.35 -6.08 3.75
CA MET A 31 9.06 -4.73 4.19
C MET A 31 8.91 -3.83 2.96
N PRO A 32 7.73 -3.26 2.69
CA PRO A 32 7.58 -2.24 1.66
C PRO A 32 8.32 -0.95 2.04
N GLU A 33 8.78 -0.19 1.04
CA GLU A 33 9.39 1.13 1.26
C GLU A 33 8.46 2.12 1.98
N GLU A 34 7.14 1.97 1.82
CA GLU A 34 6.11 2.66 2.60
C GLU A 34 6.31 2.43 4.11
N MET A 35 6.55 1.18 4.54
CA MET A 35 6.76 0.83 5.95
C MET A 35 8.07 1.41 6.46
N LEU A 36 9.16 1.29 5.70
CA LEU A 36 10.43 1.87 6.08
C LEU A 36 10.33 3.40 6.26
N TYR A 37 9.61 4.08 5.36
CA TYR A 37 9.31 5.50 5.49
C TYR A 37 8.56 5.82 6.79
N GLU A 38 7.48 5.10 7.07
CA GLU A 38 6.71 5.33 8.29
C GLU A 38 7.51 5.09 9.57
N LEU A 39 8.28 3.99 9.61
CA LEU A 39 9.10 3.66 10.77
C LEU A 39 10.20 4.72 10.99
N SER A 40 10.83 5.19 9.92
CA SER A 40 11.89 6.20 10.00
C SER A 40 11.39 7.61 10.37
N LYS A 41 10.12 7.93 10.11
CA LYS A 41 9.47 9.20 10.51
C LYS A 41 9.14 9.26 12.01
N GLY A 42 9.01 8.11 12.68
CA GLY A 42 8.64 8.03 14.09
C GLY A 42 9.59 8.77 15.03
N ALA A 43 9.06 9.17 16.19
CA ALA A 43 9.88 9.67 17.30
C ALA A 43 10.98 8.63 17.64
N PRO A 44 12.16 9.05 18.14
CA PRO A 44 13.29 8.16 18.34
C PRO A 44 12.97 6.89 19.14
N GLU A 45 12.18 7.04 20.21
CA GLU A 45 11.75 5.96 21.11
C GLU A 45 10.79 4.99 20.42
N ASP A 46 9.84 5.52 19.65
CA ASP A 46 8.87 4.73 18.90
C ASP A 46 9.55 3.97 17.76
N ARG A 47 10.42 4.65 17.01
CA ARG A 47 11.23 4.04 15.95
C ARG A 47 12.06 2.89 16.51
N ALA A 48 12.81 3.13 17.59
CA ALA A 48 13.59 2.11 18.27
C ALA A 48 12.74 0.90 18.67
N LYS A 49 11.58 1.16 19.30
CA LYS A 49 10.62 0.12 19.69
C LYS A 49 10.10 -0.68 18.51
N TRP A 50 9.80 -0.06 17.38
CA TRP A 50 9.30 -0.78 16.20
C TRP A 50 10.39 -1.62 15.53
N PHE A 51 11.58 -1.06 15.33
CA PHE A 51 12.72 -1.81 14.77
C PHE A 51 13.20 -2.94 15.68
N TYR A 52 13.02 -2.80 17.00
CA TYR A 52 13.31 -3.87 17.96
C TYR A 52 12.39 -5.09 17.79
N ARG A 53 11.17 -4.90 17.28
CA ARG A 53 10.23 -6.02 17.04
C ARG A 53 10.63 -6.91 15.88
N LEU A 54 11.40 -6.41 14.93
CA LEU A 54 11.92 -7.21 13.83
C LEU A 54 12.85 -8.33 14.35
N PRO A 55 13.04 -9.43 13.61
CA PRO A 55 13.93 -10.51 14.02
C PRO A 55 15.36 -10.01 14.30
N SER A 56 16.07 -10.61 15.24
CA SER A 56 17.46 -10.22 15.57
C SER A 56 18.50 -10.92 14.68
N THR A 57 18.08 -11.37 13.49
CA THR A 57 18.94 -12.05 12.52
C THR A 57 19.72 -11.04 11.68
N VAL A 58 20.77 -11.49 11.00
CA VAL A 58 21.59 -10.64 10.12
C VAL A 58 20.77 -9.99 9.00
N ARG A 59 19.71 -10.66 8.55
CA ARG A 59 18.83 -10.21 7.47
C ARG A 59 17.36 -10.32 7.93
N PRO A 60 16.88 -9.35 8.73
CA PRO A 60 15.58 -9.46 9.43
C PRO A 60 14.36 -9.28 8.53
N PHE A 61 14.55 -8.74 7.32
CA PHE A 61 13.53 -8.55 6.29
C PHE A 61 14.20 -8.39 4.93
N GLU A 62 13.42 -8.48 3.86
CA GLU A 62 13.78 -7.96 2.54
C GLU A 62 13.07 -6.62 2.31
N LEU A 63 13.75 -5.64 1.73
CA LEU A 63 13.14 -4.36 1.40
C LEU A 63 12.56 -4.39 -0.02
N SER A 64 11.24 -4.47 -0.15
CA SER A 64 10.56 -4.36 -1.44
C SER A 64 10.58 -2.93 -1.93
N ARG A 65 10.80 -2.73 -3.23
CA ARG A 65 10.53 -1.45 -3.89
C ARG A 65 9.06 -1.06 -3.74
N ASN A 66 8.79 0.24 -3.68
CA ASN A 66 7.44 0.77 -3.68
C ASN A 66 6.69 0.46 -4.99
N HIS A 67 5.36 0.57 -4.93
CA HIS A 67 4.49 0.32 -6.08
C HIS A 67 4.75 1.27 -7.27
N GLY A 68 5.17 2.51 -7.04
CA GLY A 68 5.55 3.46 -8.11
C GLY A 68 6.75 3.00 -8.94
N TYR A 69 7.72 2.33 -8.32
CA TYR A 69 8.82 1.67 -9.04
C TYR A 69 8.30 0.51 -9.90
N LEU A 70 7.43 -0.33 -9.34
CA LEU A 70 6.86 -1.49 -10.05
C LEU A 70 6.01 -1.05 -11.26
N LEU A 71 5.21 0.00 -11.12
CA LEU A 71 4.46 0.60 -12.23
C LEU A 71 5.39 1.11 -13.34
N ARG A 72 6.49 1.75 -12.96
CA ARG A 72 7.50 2.22 -13.91
C ARG A 72 8.17 1.05 -14.63
N TYR A 73 8.48 -0.02 -13.91
CA TYR A 73 9.02 -1.24 -14.50
C TYR A 73 8.08 -1.78 -15.59
N GLU A 74 6.78 -1.90 -15.30
CA GLU A 74 5.79 -2.37 -16.28
C GLU A 74 5.75 -1.49 -17.52
N LYS A 75 5.75 -0.16 -17.32
CA LYS A 75 5.77 0.82 -18.41
C LYS A 75 7.03 0.73 -19.28
N GLU A 76 8.20 0.57 -18.67
CA GLU A 76 9.48 0.54 -19.38
C GLU A 76 9.72 -0.79 -20.11
N ASN A 77 9.21 -1.89 -19.57
CA ASN A 77 9.46 -3.25 -20.09
C ASN A 77 8.27 -3.83 -20.86
N LEU A 78 7.11 -3.15 -20.86
CA LEU A 78 5.86 -3.58 -21.50
C LEU A 78 5.45 -5.02 -21.10
N ARG A 79 5.69 -5.38 -19.84
CA ARG A 79 5.33 -6.69 -19.26
C ARG A 79 5.04 -6.55 -17.78
N SER A 80 4.29 -7.49 -17.22
CA SER A 80 4.08 -7.59 -15.77
C SER A 80 5.40 -7.55 -15.00
N CYS A 81 5.41 -6.85 -13.86
CA CYS A 81 6.56 -6.87 -12.96
C CYS A 81 6.70 -8.20 -12.20
N GLY A 82 5.68 -9.07 -12.21
CA GLY A 82 5.64 -10.27 -11.37
C GLY A 82 5.50 -9.93 -9.89
N LEU A 83 6.12 -10.73 -9.02
CA LEU A 83 6.01 -10.57 -7.56
C LEU A 83 6.92 -9.43 -7.05
N PRO A 84 6.47 -8.60 -6.08
CA PRO A 84 7.29 -7.57 -5.44
C PRO A 84 8.60 -8.10 -4.87
N SER A 85 8.62 -9.34 -4.38
CA SER A 85 9.82 -10.03 -3.89
C SER A 85 10.92 -10.26 -4.94
N LEU A 86 10.60 -10.15 -6.24
CA LEU A 86 11.60 -10.16 -7.32
C LEU A 86 12.31 -8.80 -7.48
N HIS A 87 11.79 -7.75 -6.84
CA HIS A 87 12.25 -6.37 -6.92
C HIS A 87 12.77 -5.86 -5.57
N VAL A 88 13.46 -6.71 -4.83
CA VAL A 88 14.04 -6.33 -3.53
C VAL A 88 15.28 -5.46 -3.70
N ARG A 89 15.45 -4.49 -2.80
CA ARG A 89 16.66 -3.66 -2.74
C ARG A 89 17.77 -4.42 -2.04
N THR A 90 18.97 -4.33 -2.61
CA THR A 90 20.19 -4.65 -1.87
C THR A 90 20.46 -3.54 -0.86
N ILE A 91 20.33 -3.85 0.42
CA ILE A 91 20.61 -2.93 1.53
C ILE A 91 21.61 -3.56 2.50
N ASP A 92 22.35 -2.70 3.19
CA ASP A 92 23.17 -3.12 4.32
C ASP A 92 22.28 -3.23 5.56
N HIS A 93 22.03 -4.47 5.98
CA HIS A 93 21.21 -4.74 7.16
C HIS A 93 21.93 -4.44 8.48
N ALA A 94 23.26 -4.26 8.50
CA ALA A 94 23.98 -3.88 9.71
C ALA A 94 23.49 -2.53 10.27
N ALA A 95 23.04 -1.63 9.40
CA ALA A 95 22.45 -0.35 9.81
C ALA A 95 21.13 -0.50 10.59
N THR A 96 20.46 -1.66 10.54
CA THR A 96 19.21 -1.90 11.27
C THR A 96 19.40 -1.78 12.79
N GLU A 97 20.57 -2.16 13.30
CA GLU A 97 20.88 -2.03 14.74
C GLU A 97 20.90 -0.58 15.21
N ASN A 98 21.33 0.35 14.36
CA ASN A 98 21.28 1.78 14.67
C ASN A 98 19.83 2.24 14.88
N TYR A 99 18.90 1.77 14.05
CA TYR A 99 17.49 2.13 14.15
C TYR A 99 16.79 1.54 15.39
N ARG A 100 17.39 0.57 16.07
CA ARG A 100 16.92 0.01 17.36
C ARG A 100 17.37 0.83 18.56
N ASN A 101 18.35 1.72 18.39
CA ASN A 101 18.84 2.57 19.47
C ASN A 101 18.02 3.88 19.52
N PRO A 102 17.34 4.20 20.64
CA PRO A 102 16.61 5.47 20.77
C PRO A 102 17.53 6.70 20.71
N GLU A 103 18.82 6.56 21.02
CA GLU A 103 19.80 7.64 20.95
C GLU A 103 20.36 7.85 19.54
N PHE A 104 20.04 6.97 18.59
CA PHE A 104 20.51 7.12 17.22
C PHE A 104 19.89 8.36 16.57
N ILE A 105 20.76 9.28 16.16
CA ILE A 105 20.39 10.47 15.40
C ILE A 105 20.46 10.12 13.93
N VAL A 106 19.32 10.17 13.24
CA VAL A 106 19.26 9.92 11.80
C VAL A 106 20.07 11.01 11.06
N PRO A 107 21.08 10.64 10.27
CA PRO A 107 21.86 11.59 9.48
C PRO A 107 21.00 12.53 8.64
N THR A 108 21.46 13.77 8.46
CA THR A 108 20.73 14.82 7.71
C THR A 108 20.52 14.42 6.25
N GLU A 109 21.46 13.69 5.64
CA GLU A 109 21.35 13.19 4.27
C GLU A 109 20.18 12.21 4.13
N LEU A 110 19.97 11.36 5.14
CA LEU A 110 18.82 10.45 5.18
C LEU A 110 17.52 11.19 5.48
N SER A 111 17.59 12.33 6.15
CA SER A 111 16.43 13.21 6.34
C SER A 111 15.95 13.82 5.01
N ALA A 112 16.86 14.22 4.12
CA ALA A 112 16.49 14.70 2.78
C ALA A 112 15.82 13.62 1.93
N VAL A 113 16.30 12.36 2.02
CA VAL A 113 15.65 11.22 1.36
C VAL A 113 14.24 10.97 1.91
N ARG A 114 14.05 11.13 3.23
CA ARG A 114 12.73 11.05 3.86
C ARG A 114 11.79 12.16 3.37
N ASP A 115 12.29 13.37 3.19
CA ASP A 115 11.48 14.48 2.69
C ASP A 115 11.05 14.27 1.23
N ASN A 116 11.93 13.75 0.39
CA ASN A 116 11.55 13.32 -0.97
C ASN A 116 10.45 12.25 -0.95
N ARG A 117 10.48 11.33 0.02
CA ARG A 117 9.44 10.32 0.18
C ARG A 117 8.13 10.92 0.66
N LYS A 118 8.16 11.97 1.50
CA LYS A 118 6.95 12.73 1.86
C LYS A 118 6.28 13.31 0.61
N SER A 119 7.04 13.92 -0.30
CA SER A 119 6.51 14.45 -1.55
C SER A 119 5.83 13.38 -2.41
N GLN A 120 6.39 12.17 -2.47
CA GLN A 120 5.75 11.04 -3.17
C GLN A 120 4.42 10.63 -2.51
N VAL A 121 4.36 10.58 -1.18
CA VAL A 121 3.09 10.30 -0.48
C VAL A 121 2.06 11.40 -0.75
N ASP A 122 2.49 12.66 -0.83
CA ASP A 122 1.60 13.78 -1.20
C ASP A 122 1.10 13.64 -2.65
N GLU A 123 1.93 13.15 -3.58
CA GLU A 123 1.51 12.80 -4.94
C GLU A 123 0.45 11.67 -4.95
N ASP A 124 0.66 10.61 -4.16
CA ASP A 124 -0.29 9.50 -4.03
C ASP A 124 -1.64 9.98 -3.46
N VAL A 125 -1.62 10.87 -2.47
CA VAL A 125 -2.83 11.51 -1.93
C VAL A 125 -3.54 12.30 -3.03
N ASN A 126 -2.82 13.18 -3.75
CA ASN A 126 -3.39 13.98 -4.83
C ASN A 126 -4.03 13.10 -5.91
N TYR A 127 -3.41 11.96 -6.22
CA TYR A 127 -3.95 11.00 -7.17
C TYR A 127 -5.26 10.35 -6.67
N LEU A 128 -5.32 9.91 -5.41
CA LEU A 128 -6.56 9.39 -4.80
C LEU A 128 -7.69 10.42 -4.85
N PHE A 129 -7.37 11.71 -4.63
CA PHE A 129 -8.34 12.79 -4.76
C PHE A 129 -8.82 13.00 -6.19
N LEU A 130 -7.91 12.89 -7.16
CA LEU A 130 -8.28 12.97 -8.57
C LEU A 130 -9.25 11.85 -8.96
N LEU A 131 -8.99 10.61 -8.52
CA LEU A 131 -9.92 9.49 -8.70
C LEU A 131 -11.26 9.75 -8.03
N THR A 132 -11.24 10.18 -6.76
CA THR A 132 -12.45 10.49 -5.98
C THR A 132 -13.31 11.56 -6.67
N ARG A 133 -12.68 12.59 -7.24
CA ARG A 133 -13.38 13.68 -7.96
C ARG A 133 -13.98 13.24 -9.30
N ASN A 134 -13.44 12.20 -9.92
CA ASN A 134 -13.94 11.67 -11.20
C ASN A 134 -14.66 10.33 -11.02
N ILE A 135 -15.05 9.98 -9.79
CA ILE A 135 -15.55 8.65 -9.50
C ILE A 135 -16.87 8.34 -10.21
N ASP A 136 -17.70 9.35 -10.49
CA ASP A 136 -18.94 9.24 -11.28
C ASP A 136 -18.72 8.98 -12.77
N LYS A 137 -17.53 9.30 -13.29
CA LYS A 137 -17.11 8.96 -14.65
C LYS A 137 -16.56 7.55 -14.71
N ILE A 138 -15.86 7.13 -13.67
CA ILE A 138 -15.22 5.79 -13.59
C ILE A 138 -16.24 4.73 -13.18
N LEU A 139 -17.12 5.06 -12.24
CA LEU A 139 -18.16 4.23 -11.64
C LEU A 139 -19.50 4.96 -11.77
N PRO A 140 -20.16 4.90 -12.93
CA PRO A 140 -21.41 5.62 -13.19
C PRO A 140 -22.53 5.35 -12.16
N GLU A 141 -22.47 4.22 -11.45
CA GLU A 141 -23.37 3.86 -10.34
C GLU A 141 -23.29 4.82 -9.15
N THR A 142 -22.23 5.64 -9.04
CA THR A 142 -22.13 6.68 -8.00
C THR A 142 -22.81 7.99 -8.40
N ARG A 143 -23.27 8.13 -9.64
CA ARG A 143 -23.88 9.36 -10.15
C ARG A 143 -25.20 9.63 -9.44
N ASP A 144 -25.42 10.89 -9.05
CA ASP A 144 -26.63 11.39 -8.39
C ASP A 144 -27.01 10.68 -7.07
N ILE A 145 -26.10 9.88 -6.49
CA ILE A 145 -26.33 9.26 -5.19
C ILE A 145 -26.20 10.29 -4.08
N HIS A 146 -27.29 10.51 -3.36
CA HIS A 146 -27.33 11.43 -2.24
C HIS A 146 -26.35 10.97 -1.13
N PRO A 147 -25.60 11.89 -0.47
CA PRO A 147 -24.62 11.57 0.56
C PRO A 147 -25.04 10.55 1.62
N LYS A 148 -26.29 10.63 2.10
CA LYS A 148 -26.85 9.73 3.12
C LYS A 148 -26.96 8.27 2.65
N ASP A 149 -27.08 8.03 1.34
CA ASP A 149 -27.33 6.72 0.74
C ASP A 149 -26.02 6.09 0.21
N ARG A 150 -24.91 6.84 0.16
CA ARG A 150 -23.61 6.39 -0.38
C ARG A 150 -23.12 5.09 0.26
N LYS A 151 -23.29 4.94 1.57
CA LYS A 151 -22.85 3.74 2.31
C LYS A 151 -23.61 2.48 1.89
N GLN A 152 -24.88 2.61 1.50
CA GLN A 152 -25.68 1.48 1.04
C GLN A 152 -25.22 0.99 -0.35
N VAL A 153 -24.78 1.91 -1.20
CA VAL A 153 -24.30 1.60 -2.55
C VAL A 153 -22.83 1.14 -2.54
N GLN A 154 -22.04 1.60 -1.56
CA GLN A 154 -20.62 1.30 -1.43
C GLN A 154 -20.31 -0.20 -1.53
N GLU A 155 -21.06 -1.06 -0.82
CA GLU A 155 -20.77 -2.50 -0.77
C GLU A 155 -20.88 -3.17 -2.15
N ASN A 156 -21.90 -2.82 -2.94
CA ASN A 156 -22.08 -3.35 -4.28
C ASN A 156 -20.96 -2.90 -5.23
N ILE A 157 -20.53 -1.64 -5.11
CA ILE A 157 -19.46 -1.09 -5.94
C ILE A 157 -18.10 -1.68 -5.52
N GLU A 158 -17.86 -1.89 -4.23
CA GLU A 158 -16.66 -2.59 -3.74
C GLU A 158 -16.58 -4.00 -4.33
N GLU A 159 -17.70 -4.71 -4.45
CA GLU A 159 -17.74 -6.04 -5.06
C GLU A 159 -17.40 -6.00 -6.54
N LYS A 160 -17.93 -5.01 -7.28
CA LYS A 160 -17.56 -4.78 -8.69
C LYS A 160 -16.07 -4.52 -8.84
N ILE A 161 -15.50 -3.60 -8.04
CA ILE A 161 -14.06 -3.30 -8.06
C ILE A 161 -13.24 -4.54 -7.69
N ALA A 162 -13.72 -5.41 -6.79
CA ALA A 162 -12.98 -6.59 -6.39
C ALA A 162 -12.98 -7.73 -7.43
N SER A 163 -14.10 -7.90 -8.15
CA SER A 163 -14.37 -9.13 -8.91
C SER A 163 -14.53 -8.95 -10.42
N ASP A 164 -14.92 -7.76 -10.90
CA ASP A 164 -15.19 -7.50 -12.32
C ASP A 164 -13.88 -7.21 -13.08
N GLU A 165 -13.32 -8.27 -13.69
CA GLU A 165 -12.06 -8.19 -14.43
C GLU A 165 -12.16 -7.32 -15.68
N ASP A 166 -13.27 -7.41 -16.42
CA ASP A 166 -13.45 -6.65 -17.66
C ASP A 166 -13.55 -5.16 -17.38
N PHE A 167 -14.28 -4.78 -16.32
CA PHE A 167 -14.30 -3.41 -15.83
C PHE A 167 -12.90 -2.91 -15.49
N LEU A 168 -12.14 -3.66 -14.69
CA LEU A 168 -10.81 -3.22 -14.25
C LEU A 168 -9.83 -3.12 -15.43
N LYS A 169 -9.82 -4.07 -16.35
CA LYS A 169 -8.99 -4.01 -17.57
C LYS A 169 -9.34 -2.79 -18.41
N GLY A 170 -10.63 -2.52 -18.63
CA GLY A 170 -11.08 -1.31 -19.33
C GLY A 170 -10.66 -0.02 -18.62
N ALA A 171 -10.77 0.01 -17.29
CA ALA A 171 -10.43 1.17 -16.47
C ALA A 171 -8.92 1.43 -16.46
N VAL A 172 -8.06 0.40 -16.38
CA VAL A 172 -6.60 0.55 -16.48
C VAL A 172 -6.24 1.26 -17.78
N ASN A 173 -6.74 0.78 -18.91
CA ASN A 173 -6.42 1.36 -20.22
C ASN A 173 -6.90 2.81 -20.39
N THR A 174 -8.00 3.17 -19.73
CA THR A 174 -8.58 4.51 -19.83
C THR A 174 -7.89 5.50 -18.91
N ILE A 175 -7.51 5.07 -17.71
CA ILE A 175 -7.00 5.96 -16.65
C ILE A 175 -5.48 6.03 -16.68
N MET A 176 -4.80 4.92 -16.97
CA MET A 176 -3.35 4.87 -17.06
C MET A 176 -2.96 5.31 -18.48
N SER A 177 -2.62 6.58 -18.65
CA SER A 177 -2.25 7.21 -19.95
C SER A 177 -0.93 6.70 -20.57
N HIS A 178 -0.51 5.49 -20.25
CA HIS A 178 0.76 4.91 -20.69
C HIS A 178 0.51 3.75 -21.65
N PRO A 179 1.44 3.50 -22.59
CA PRO A 179 1.38 2.31 -23.43
C PRO A 179 1.51 1.08 -22.54
N HIS A 180 0.39 0.41 -22.30
CA HIS A 180 0.36 -1.00 -21.93
C HIS A 180 0.37 -1.81 -23.23
N PRO A 181 0.84 -3.08 -23.22
CA PRO A 181 0.49 -3.99 -24.31
C PRO A 181 -1.04 -4.03 -24.48
N ASP A 182 -1.51 -4.46 -25.66
CA ASP A 182 -2.94 -4.45 -26.00
C ASP A 182 -3.80 -4.96 -24.84
N SER A 183 -4.95 -4.30 -24.64
CA SER A 183 -5.82 -4.39 -23.46
C SER A 183 -6.16 -5.79 -22.97
N SER A 184 -6.04 -6.80 -23.84
CA SER A 184 -6.23 -8.22 -23.53
C SER A 184 -5.15 -8.84 -22.63
N GLU A 185 -3.99 -8.20 -22.47
CA GLU A 185 -2.85 -8.78 -21.75
C GLU A 185 -2.72 -8.34 -20.29
N VAL A 186 -3.37 -7.23 -19.89
CA VAL A 186 -3.37 -6.79 -18.49
C VAL A 186 -4.29 -7.68 -17.68
N ASP A 187 -3.77 -8.28 -16.62
CA ASP A 187 -4.51 -9.15 -15.71
C ASP A 187 -4.06 -8.97 -14.25
N LYS A 188 -4.54 -9.85 -13.37
CA LYS A 188 -4.25 -9.87 -11.93
C LYS A 188 -2.76 -9.99 -11.58
N SER A 189 -1.91 -10.38 -12.54
CA SER A 189 -0.46 -10.45 -12.38
C SER A 189 0.24 -9.10 -12.61
N TRP A 190 -0.46 -8.07 -13.08
CA TRP A 190 0.11 -6.74 -13.29
C TRP A 190 -0.11 -5.85 -12.07
N ILE A 191 0.94 -5.15 -11.64
CA ILE A 191 0.84 -4.18 -10.54
C ILE A 191 -0.05 -3.00 -10.93
N SER A 192 -0.10 -2.60 -12.20
CA SER A 192 -1.03 -1.58 -12.71
C SER A 192 -2.49 -1.94 -12.47
N TYR A 193 -2.86 -3.21 -12.68
CA TYR A 193 -4.18 -3.74 -12.37
C TYR A 193 -4.47 -3.66 -10.87
N ARG A 194 -3.57 -4.18 -10.02
CA ARG A 194 -3.75 -4.18 -8.56
C ARG A 194 -3.74 -2.77 -7.97
N TRP A 195 -2.90 -1.91 -8.50
CA TRP A 195 -2.80 -0.52 -8.11
C TRP A 195 -4.12 0.21 -8.38
N LEU A 196 -4.68 0.09 -9.60
CA LEU A 196 -5.95 0.75 -9.89
C LEU A 196 -7.08 0.15 -9.04
N GLN A 197 -7.15 -1.17 -8.93
CA GLN A 197 -8.15 -1.88 -8.13
C GLN A 197 -8.19 -1.36 -6.68
N VAL A 198 -7.03 -1.29 -6.02
CA VAL A 198 -6.96 -0.80 -4.63
C VAL A 198 -7.24 0.70 -4.55
N ASN A 199 -6.66 1.52 -5.43
CA ASN A 199 -6.88 2.97 -5.40
C ASN A 199 -8.35 3.34 -5.65
N LEU A 200 -9.10 2.57 -6.47
CA LEU A 200 -10.54 2.76 -6.63
C LEU A 200 -11.33 2.45 -5.35
N LEU A 201 -10.93 1.44 -4.56
CA LEU A 201 -11.55 1.17 -3.26
C LEU A 201 -11.32 2.31 -2.27
N PHE A 202 -10.10 2.84 -2.21
CA PHE A 202 -9.79 4.00 -1.36
C PHE A 202 -10.52 5.26 -1.84
N ALA A 203 -10.58 5.51 -3.16
CA ALA A 203 -11.31 6.64 -3.73
C ALA A 203 -12.83 6.54 -3.46
N LEU A 204 -13.39 5.34 -3.55
CA LEU A 204 -14.79 5.08 -3.20
C LEU A 204 -15.05 5.33 -1.70
N ASP A 205 -14.16 4.86 -0.83
CA ASP A 205 -14.24 5.11 0.61
C ASP A 205 -14.14 6.61 0.93
N PHE A 206 -13.29 7.36 0.22
CA PHE A 206 -13.21 8.82 0.35
C PHE A 206 -14.51 9.47 -0.11
N TRP A 207 -15.04 9.07 -1.27
CA TRP A 207 -16.32 9.57 -1.78
C TRP A 207 -17.47 9.28 -0.81
N THR A 208 -17.48 8.14 -0.14
CA THR A 208 -18.51 7.82 0.86
C THR A 208 -18.35 8.66 2.14
N ARG A 209 -17.12 8.83 2.64
CA ARG A 209 -16.84 9.51 3.92
C ARG A 209 -16.90 11.04 3.83
N TYR A 210 -16.49 11.61 2.70
CA TYR A 210 -16.29 13.05 2.57
C TYR A 210 -17.27 13.67 1.58
N THR A 211 -18.10 14.59 2.10
CA THR A 211 -19.15 15.28 1.35
C THR A 211 -18.83 16.75 1.09
N GLN A 212 -17.77 17.25 1.73
CA GLN A 212 -17.32 18.63 1.65
C GLN A 212 -16.05 18.72 0.81
N GLU A 213 -15.74 19.92 0.34
CA GLU A 213 -14.47 20.19 -0.31
C GLU A 213 -13.33 19.98 0.69
N ILE A 214 -12.27 19.33 0.23
CA ILE A 214 -11.10 19.01 1.04
C ILE A 214 -9.97 19.91 0.61
N ASP A 215 -9.45 20.67 1.58
CA ASP A 215 -8.24 21.46 1.41
C ASP A 215 -7.01 20.59 1.68
N LEU A 216 -6.22 20.35 0.62
CA LEU A 216 -4.95 19.62 0.69
C LEU A 216 -3.74 20.56 0.85
N THR A 217 -3.95 21.87 0.80
CA THR A 217 -2.87 22.87 0.85
C THR A 217 -2.44 23.19 2.27
N THR A 218 -3.32 22.97 3.25
CA THR A 218 -3.04 23.24 4.66
C THR A 218 -2.60 21.97 5.39
N GLU A 219 -1.43 22.01 6.02
CA GLU A 219 -0.97 20.95 6.93
C GLU A 219 -1.95 20.80 8.09
N SER A 220 -2.69 19.68 8.10
CA SER A 220 -3.79 19.43 9.02
C SER A 220 -3.82 17.97 9.47
N LYS A 221 -4.49 17.70 10.59
CA LYS A 221 -4.76 16.31 11.03
C LYS A 221 -5.53 15.51 9.99
N GLN A 222 -6.29 16.18 9.13
CA GLN A 222 -7.03 15.53 8.05
C GLN A 222 -6.10 15.13 6.90
N LEU A 223 -5.20 16.02 6.48
CA LEU A 223 -4.19 15.70 5.47
C LEU A 223 -3.30 14.53 5.91
N GLU A 224 -2.91 14.49 7.19
CA GLU A 224 -2.13 13.37 7.71
C GLU A 224 -2.89 12.03 7.65
N ARG A 225 -4.23 12.05 7.86
CA ARG A 225 -5.05 10.84 7.69
C ARG A 225 -5.08 10.38 6.23
N PHE A 226 -5.11 11.30 5.27
CA PHE A 226 -5.04 10.93 3.85
C PHE A 226 -3.70 10.33 3.49
N ARG A 227 -2.60 10.86 4.04
CA ARG A 227 -1.26 10.27 3.86
C ARG A 227 -1.20 8.85 4.41
N HIS A 228 -1.78 8.61 5.59
CA HIS A 228 -1.88 7.26 6.14
C HIS A 228 -2.72 6.35 5.22
N ASP A 229 -3.87 6.82 4.73
CA ASP A 229 -4.70 6.06 3.80
C ASP A 229 -3.95 5.74 2.48
N ALA A 230 -3.12 6.65 1.97
CA ALA A 230 -2.28 6.39 0.79
C ALA A 230 -1.19 5.34 1.04
N LEU A 231 -0.57 5.36 2.23
CA LEU A 231 0.41 4.34 2.64
C LEU A 231 -0.26 2.96 2.82
N ASP A 232 -1.44 2.93 3.45
CA ASP A 232 -2.27 1.72 3.59
C ASP A 232 -2.63 1.12 2.22
N ALA A 233 -2.93 1.97 1.23
CA ALA A 233 -3.14 1.54 -0.14
C ALA A 233 -1.88 0.87 -0.71
N GLY A 234 -0.70 1.47 -0.50
CA GLY A 234 0.59 0.89 -0.86
C GLY A 234 0.82 -0.50 -0.24
N TYR A 235 0.53 -0.67 1.05
CA TYR A 235 0.63 -1.97 1.71
C TYR A 235 -0.27 -3.02 1.08
N LEU A 236 -1.54 -2.67 0.85
CA LEU A 236 -2.51 -3.60 0.29
C LEU A 236 -2.15 -3.98 -1.15
N ILE A 237 -1.68 -3.03 -1.97
CA ILE A 237 -1.25 -3.28 -3.35
C ILE A 237 -0.10 -4.27 -3.38
N VAL A 238 0.96 -4.02 -2.59
CA VAL A 238 2.13 -4.90 -2.53
C VAL A 238 1.75 -6.26 -1.94
N GLY A 239 0.93 -6.28 -0.88
CA GLY A 239 0.42 -7.50 -0.26
C GLY A 239 -0.33 -8.38 -1.24
N ILE A 240 -1.30 -7.82 -1.98
CA ILE A 240 -2.13 -8.58 -2.93
C ILE A 240 -1.27 -9.11 -4.07
N GLN A 241 -0.35 -8.30 -4.58
CA GLN A 241 0.54 -8.71 -5.66
C GLN A 241 1.50 -9.82 -5.22
N GLU A 242 2.04 -9.76 -3.99
CA GLU A 242 2.90 -10.82 -3.44
C GLU A 242 2.10 -12.09 -3.11
N GLY A 243 0.83 -11.91 -2.72
CA GLY A 243 -0.09 -12.98 -2.36
C GLY A 243 -0.07 -13.39 -0.88
N ALA A 244 0.65 -12.65 -0.04
CA ALA A 244 0.68 -12.84 1.40
C ALA A 244 0.83 -11.50 2.14
N PHE A 245 -0.02 -11.25 3.14
CA PHE A 245 -0.09 -9.96 3.83
C PHE A 245 -0.40 -10.12 5.31
N ALA A 246 0.28 -9.34 6.15
CA ALA A 246 0.02 -9.26 7.59
C ALA A 246 -0.39 -7.84 7.98
N THR A 247 -1.64 -7.69 8.45
CA THR A 247 -2.23 -6.40 8.83
C THR A 247 -3.18 -6.57 10.01
N LYS A 248 -3.34 -5.53 10.83
CA LYS A 248 -4.39 -5.43 11.86
C LYS A 248 -5.52 -4.47 11.44
N GLU A 249 -5.40 -3.82 10.28
CA GLU A 249 -6.37 -2.86 9.81
C GLU A 249 -7.61 -3.55 9.25
N LYS A 250 -8.75 -3.39 9.95
CA LYS A 250 -10.03 -4.02 9.60
C LYS A 250 -10.47 -3.70 8.17
N LYS A 251 -10.20 -2.47 7.71
CA LYS A 251 -10.51 -2.01 6.35
C LYS A 251 -9.74 -2.82 5.31
N LEU A 252 -8.43 -3.01 5.52
CA LEU A 252 -7.56 -3.75 4.62
C LEU A 252 -7.86 -5.25 4.63
N ILE A 253 -8.14 -5.82 5.80
CA ILE A 253 -8.59 -7.22 5.95
C ILE A 253 -9.87 -7.47 5.13
N ARG A 254 -10.85 -6.57 5.24
CA ARG A 254 -12.11 -6.67 4.47
C ARG A 254 -11.86 -6.63 2.97
N TRP A 255 -11.04 -5.69 2.50
CA TRP A 255 -10.73 -5.57 1.07
C TRP A 255 -9.86 -6.70 0.55
N TRP A 256 -8.92 -7.21 1.35
CA TRP A 256 -8.17 -8.43 1.03
C TRP A 256 -9.11 -9.60 0.74
N ASN A 257 -10.05 -9.87 1.66
CA ASN A 257 -10.98 -10.99 1.52
C ASN A 257 -11.91 -10.87 0.31
N LYS A 258 -12.16 -9.64 -0.18
CA LYS A 258 -12.89 -9.42 -1.42
C LYS A 258 -12.02 -9.63 -2.66
N ILE A 259 -10.80 -9.09 -2.66
CA ILE A 259 -9.93 -9.09 -3.84
C ILE A 259 -9.19 -10.42 -4.04
N PHE A 260 -8.70 -11.02 -2.96
CA PHE A 260 -7.82 -12.18 -2.99
C PHE A 260 -8.06 -13.14 -1.82
N PRO A 261 -9.24 -13.78 -1.74
CA PRO A 261 -9.61 -14.67 -0.63
C PRO A 261 -8.70 -15.90 -0.49
N GLU A 262 -8.05 -16.33 -1.58
CA GLU A 262 -7.14 -17.50 -1.60
C GLU A 262 -5.71 -17.17 -1.12
N GLY A 263 -5.42 -15.89 -0.84
CA GLY A 263 -4.10 -15.45 -0.40
C GLY A 263 -3.85 -15.67 1.10
N ASP A 264 -2.57 -15.67 1.49
CA ASP A 264 -2.17 -15.86 2.90
C ASP A 264 -2.36 -14.54 3.69
N LEU A 265 -3.48 -14.41 4.42
CA LEU A 265 -3.74 -13.25 5.29
C LEU A 265 -3.47 -13.57 6.77
N ILE A 266 -2.56 -12.81 7.39
CA ILE A 266 -2.24 -12.92 8.82
C ILE A 266 -2.84 -11.73 9.57
N GLN A 267 -3.69 -12.00 10.55
CA GLN A 267 -4.50 -11.01 11.26
C GLN A 267 -4.47 -11.16 12.80
N ASP A 268 -3.79 -12.18 13.32
CA ASP A 268 -3.78 -12.60 14.73
C ASP A 268 -2.67 -11.98 15.58
#